data_AF-A0A7S2YC27-F1
#
_entry.id   AF-A0A7S2YC27-F1
#
_cell.length_a   1.000
_cell.length_b   1.000
_cell.length_c   1.000
_cell.angle_alpha   90.00
_cell.angle_beta   90.00
_cell.angle_gamma   90.00
#
_symmetry.space_group_name_H-M   'P 1'
#
loop_
_entity.id
_entity.type
_entity.pdbx_description
1 polymer ?
#
loop_
_entity_poly.entity_id
_entity_poly.type
_entity_poly.pdbx_seq_one_letter_code
_entity_poly.pdbx_strand_id
1 'polypeptide(L)'
;FRSQRSYANSKLAQILHARALKRKHPLLSAVQPTTGKKMARIVSVCPGWVRTQIVGGGILEQIVHLAAFHSDGWGLSSLFLALFDDSSSTTTGGADDADFYINSMFLSQVAFAYDYLPQWAYITGLRDISTFLMATCMLWMQRFEPKSITHPSSPESYNLETADALYDWSLAAIQPFL
;
A
#
# COMPACT_ATOMS: atom_id res chain seq x y z
N PHE A 1 -18.88 9.79 -2.19
CA PHE A 1 -18.00 8.59 -2.26
C PHE A 1 -17.37 8.29 -3.61
N ARG A 2 -17.91 8.72 -4.78
CA ARG A 2 -17.32 8.38 -6.09
C ARG A 2 -15.82 8.70 -6.22
N SER A 3 -15.40 9.91 -5.82
CA SER A 3 -13.99 10.33 -5.84
C SER A 3 -13.10 9.47 -4.93
N GLN A 4 -13.54 9.22 -3.69
CA GLN A 4 -12.83 8.37 -2.73
C GLN A 4 -12.71 6.93 -3.24
N ARG A 5 -13.75 6.38 -3.86
CA ARG A 5 -13.72 5.04 -4.46
C ARG A 5 -12.75 4.98 -5.64
N SER A 6 -12.76 6.00 -6.50
CA SER A 6 -11.78 6.11 -7.60
C SER A 6 -10.35 6.17 -7.09
N TYR A 7 -10.12 6.91 -6.00
CA TYR A 7 -8.81 6.98 -5.34
C TYR A 7 -8.40 5.64 -4.73
N ALA A 8 -9.31 4.95 -4.01
CA ALA A 8 -9.03 3.63 -3.45
C ALA A 8 -8.70 2.60 -4.55
N ASN A 9 -9.46 2.61 -5.64
CA ASN A 9 -9.22 1.72 -6.79
C ASN A 9 -7.86 2.01 -7.46
N SER A 10 -7.45 3.28 -7.57
CA SER A 10 -6.14 3.59 -8.15
C SER A 10 -4.98 3.14 -7.24
N LYS A 11 -5.13 3.19 -5.92
CA LYS A 11 -4.15 2.62 -4.98
C LYS A 11 -4.12 1.09 -5.03
N LEU A 12 -5.26 0.43 -5.13
CA LEU A 12 -5.32 -1.01 -5.34
C LEU A 12 -4.63 -1.41 -6.65
N ALA A 13 -4.89 -0.69 -7.74
CA ALA A 13 -4.25 -0.90 -9.04
C ALA A 13 -2.72 -0.78 -8.96
N GLN A 14 -2.19 0.19 -8.20
CA GLN A 14 -0.75 0.33 -7.97
C GLN A 14 -0.15 -0.91 -7.30
N ILE A 15 -0.81 -1.47 -6.27
CA ILE A 15 -0.34 -2.67 -5.57
C ILE A 15 -0.39 -3.90 -6.49
N LEU A 16 -1.51 -4.09 -7.21
CA LEU A 16 -1.68 -5.18 -8.17
C LEU A 16 -0.59 -5.14 -9.25
N HIS A 17 -0.34 -3.95 -9.82
CA HIS A 17 0.69 -3.77 -10.83
C HIS A 17 2.10 -4.00 -10.27
N ALA A 18 2.40 -3.52 -9.06
CA ALA A 18 3.70 -3.75 -8.42
C ALA A 18 3.97 -5.25 -8.22
N ARG A 19 2.97 -6.01 -7.80
CA ARG A 19 3.05 -7.46 -7.62
C ARG A 19 3.21 -8.21 -8.95
N ALA A 20 2.45 -7.85 -9.97
CA ALA A 20 2.62 -8.43 -11.30
C ALA A 20 4.03 -8.16 -11.84
N LEU A 21 4.55 -6.92 -11.68
CA LEU A 21 5.90 -6.57 -12.07
C LEU A 21 6.95 -7.38 -11.29
N LYS A 22 6.80 -7.53 -9.97
CA LYS A 22 7.69 -8.36 -9.12
C LYS A 22 7.82 -9.79 -9.64
N ARG A 23 6.74 -10.37 -10.17
CA ARG A 23 6.72 -11.73 -10.74
C ARG A 23 7.28 -11.80 -12.16
N LYS A 24 6.90 -10.84 -13.03
CA LYS A 24 7.13 -10.92 -14.48
C LYS A 24 8.44 -10.25 -14.93
N HIS A 25 8.99 -9.29 -14.18
CA HIS A 25 10.12 -8.47 -14.66
C HIS A 25 11.49 -9.11 -14.38
N PRO A 26 12.34 -9.37 -15.41
CA PRO A 26 13.61 -10.08 -15.25
C PRO A 26 14.57 -9.46 -14.23
N LEU A 27 14.68 -8.13 -14.19
CA LEU A 27 15.56 -7.44 -13.22
C LEU A 27 15.12 -7.60 -11.75
N LEU A 28 13.84 -7.87 -11.50
CA LEU A 28 13.32 -8.07 -10.14
C LEU A 28 13.45 -9.53 -9.69
N SER A 29 13.61 -10.45 -10.65
CA SER A 29 13.90 -11.86 -10.40
C SER A 29 15.39 -12.19 -10.42
N ALA A 30 16.22 -11.32 -11.01
CA ALA A 30 17.66 -11.51 -11.11
C ALA A 30 18.32 -11.47 -9.73
N VAL A 31 19.15 -12.48 -9.45
CA VAL A 31 19.95 -12.60 -8.24
C VAL A 31 21.41 -12.32 -8.60
N GLN A 32 22.06 -11.44 -7.84
CA GLN A 32 23.46 -11.10 -8.05
C GLN A 32 24.35 -12.29 -7.64
N PRO A 33 25.21 -12.80 -8.54
CA PRO A 33 25.99 -14.01 -8.27
C PRO A 33 26.94 -13.90 -7.06
N THR A 34 27.43 -12.69 -6.76
CA THR A 34 28.41 -12.44 -5.71
C THR A 34 27.81 -12.36 -4.32
N THR A 35 26.56 -11.91 -4.19
CA THR A 35 25.90 -11.64 -2.91
C THR A 35 24.72 -12.57 -2.65
N GLY A 36 24.20 -13.26 -3.67
CA GLY A 36 22.98 -14.04 -3.58
C GLY A 36 21.71 -13.21 -3.36
N LYS A 37 21.81 -11.87 -3.39
CA LYS A 37 20.70 -10.93 -3.20
C LYS A 37 20.02 -10.58 -4.53
N LYS A 38 18.72 -10.27 -4.50
CA LYS A 38 18.02 -9.72 -5.66
C LYS A 38 18.64 -8.39 -6.09
N MET A 39 18.80 -8.18 -7.40
CA MET A 39 19.39 -6.95 -7.94
C MET A 39 18.49 -5.72 -7.72
N ALA A 40 17.18 -5.91 -7.73
CA ALA A 40 16.21 -4.87 -7.47
C ALA A 40 14.99 -5.45 -6.74
N ARG A 41 14.27 -4.58 -6.02
CA ARG A 41 13.00 -4.91 -5.39
C ARG A 41 11.94 -3.87 -5.73
N ILE A 42 10.70 -4.31 -5.76
CA ILE A 42 9.54 -3.45 -5.80
C ILE A 42 8.65 -3.76 -4.60
N VAL A 43 8.18 -2.72 -3.95
CA VAL A 43 7.41 -2.76 -2.72
C VAL A 43 6.38 -1.64 -2.75
N SER A 44 5.31 -1.79 -1.98
CA SER A 44 4.28 -0.77 -1.77
C SER A 44 4.39 -0.21 -0.36
N VAL A 45 4.13 1.08 -0.20
CA VAL A 45 4.24 1.77 1.09
C VAL A 45 2.95 2.54 1.36
N CYS A 46 2.35 2.33 2.53
CA CYS A 46 1.19 3.06 3.01
C CYS A 46 1.54 3.77 4.33
N PRO A 47 1.92 5.05 4.27
CA PRO A 47 2.40 5.77 5.45
C PRO A 47 1.28 6.24 6.39
N GLY A 48 0.03 5.85 6.14
CA GLY A 48 -1.15 6.40 6.83
C GLY A 48 -1.44 7.83 6.39
N TRP A 49 -1.97 8.66 7.30
CA TRP A 49 -2.16 10.08 7.03
C TRP A 49 -0.86 10.84 7.26
N VAL A 50 -0.37 11.50 6.22
CA VAL A 50 0.82 12.36 6.26
C VAL A 50 0.43 13.78 5.89
N ARG A 51 1.00 14.76 6.62
CA ARG A 51 0.82 16.19 6.34
C ARG A 51 1.47 16.51 5.00
N THR A 52 0.65 16.72 3.98
CA THR A 52 1.09 17.08 2.63
C THR A 52 0.13 18.11 2.08
N GLN A 53 0.55 18.84 1.04
CA GLN A 53 -0.30 19.80 0.34
C GLN A 53 -1.33 19.14 -0.59
N ILE A 54 -1.44 17.80 -0.58
CA ILE A 54 -2.35 17.04 -1.47
C ILE A 54 -3.82 17.20 -1.07
N VAL A 55 -4.10 17.40 0.23
CA VAL A 55 -5.47 17.47 0.77
C VAL A 55 -6.20 18.75 0.30
N GLY A 56 -5.50 19.69 -0.32
CA GLY A 56 -6.04 20.99 -0.73
C GLY A 56 -6.15 21.95 0.45
N GLY A 57 -6.90 23.04 0.28
CA GLY A 57 -7.07 24.08 1.28
C GLY A 57 -8.22 23.85 2.28
N GLY A 58 -8.25 24.64 3.36
CA GLY A 58 -9.43 24.84 4.21
C GLY A 58 -9.42 24.06 5.54
N ILE A 59 -10.60 23.80 6.11
CA ILE A 59 -10.71 23.19 7.46
C ILE A 59 -10.13 21.77 7.47
N LEU A 60 -10.35 20.99 6.41
CA LEU A 60 -9.83 19.62 6.34
C LEU A 60 -8.29 19.61 6.32
N GLU A 61 -7.68 20.56 5.61
CA GLU A 61 -6.22 20.75 5.62
C GLU A 61 -5.72 21.01 7.03
N GLN A 62 -6.35 21.93 7.76
CA GLN A 62 -5.97 22.25 9.14
C GLN A 62 -6.09 21.04 10.06
N ILE A 63 -7.14 20.23 9.93
CA ILE A 63 -7.32 19.00 10.72
C ILE A 63 -6.23 17.98 10.37
N VAL A 64 -5.94 17.78 9.08
CA VAL A 64 -4.85 16.89 8.66
C VAL A 64 -3.50 17.41 9.16
N HIS A 65 -3.23 18.71 9.05
CA HIS A 65 -2.03 19.33 9.61
C HIS A 65 -1.96 19.19 11.13
N LEU A 66 -3.08 19.17 11.83
CA LEU A 66 -3.10 18.97 13.28
C LEU A 66 -2.85 17.52 13.67
N ALA A 67 -3.36 16.52 12.93
CA ALA A 67 -3.44 15.11 13.36
C ALA A 67 -2.59 14.11 12.52
N ALA A 68 -2.21 14.43 11.29
CA ALA A 68 -1.41 13.56 10.43
C ALA A 68 0.09 13.51 10.81
N PHE A 69 0.82 12.46 10.44
CA PHE A 69 2.27 12.40 10.63
C PHE A 69 2.97 13.51 9.86
N HIS A 70 4.05 14.06 10.42
CA HIS A 70 4.88 15.01 9.69
C HIS A 70 5.57 14.33 8.49
N SER A 71 5.67 15.05 7.37
CA SER A 71 6.30 14.58 6.13
C SER A 71 7.82 14.46 6.20
N ASP A 72 8.45 15.03 7.23
CA ASP A 72 9.89 14.98 7.50
C ASP A 72 10.23 14.07 8.71
N GLY A 73 9.25 13.30 9.21
CA GLY A 73 9.42 12.40 10.35
C GLY A 73 8.75 11.04 10.10
N TRP A 74 7.85 10.65 11.02
CA TRP A 74 7.12 9.38 10.95
C TRP A 74 6.35 9.16 9.64
N GLY A 75 6.04 10.20 8.86
CA GLY A 75 5.45 10.03 7.53
C GLY A 75 6.34 9.26 6.54
N LEU A 76 7.67 9.24 6.75
CA LEU A 76 8.64 8.58 5.87
C LEU A 76 9.17 7.25 6.41
N SER A 77 8.80 6.86 7.63
CA SER A 77 9.50 5.78 8.33
C SER A 77 9.33 4.40 7.66
N SER A 78 8.18 4.09 7.07
CA SER A 78 7.94 2.85 6.31
C SER A 78 8.66 2.84 4.98
N LEU A 79 8.84 4.02 4.36
CA LEU A 79 9.68 4.14 3.17
C LEU A 79 11.13 3.87 3.51
N PHE A 80 11.66 4.45 4.60
CA PHE A 80 13.02 4.16 5.04
C PHE A 80 13.20 2.70 5.46
N LEU A 81 12.22 2.12 6.15
CA LEU A 81 12.23 0.68 6.42
C LEU A 81 12.27 -0.10 5.09
N ALA A 82 11.40 0.22 4.13
CA ALA A 82 11.37 -0.42 2.82
C ALA A 82 12.62 -0.15 1.95
N LEU A 83 13.49 0.79 2.31
CA LEU A 83 14.77 1.05 1.62
C LEU A 83 15.93 0.32 2.29
N PHE A 84 15.97 0.31 3.62
CA PHE A 84 17.09 -0.21 4.42
C PHE A 84 16.84 -1.59 5.03
N ASP A 85 15.62 -2.13 4.91
CA ASP A 85 15.30 -3.47 5.33
C ASP A 85 15.99 -4.48 4.41
N ASP A 86 17.10 -5.04 4.90
CA ASP A 86 17.86 -6.08 4.21
C ASP A 86 17.30 -7.50 4.49
N SER A 87 16.39 -7.65 5.47
CA SER A 87 15.93 -8.95 5.96
C SER A 87 15.06 -9.71 4.94
N SER A 88 14.35 -8.98 4.08
CA SER A 88 13.54 -9.51 2.98
C SER A 88 14.34 -9.94 1.75
N SER A 89 15.65 -9.62 1.69
CA SER A 89 16.49 -9.92 0.51
C SER A 89 17.08 -11.33 0.49
N THR A 90 16.95 -12.08 1.59
CA THR A 90 17.47 -13.44 1.72
C THR A 90 16.52 -14.46 1.10
N THR A 91 16.93 -15.00 -0.03
CA THR A 91 16.24 -15.96 -0.89
C THR A 91 16.07 -17.33 -0.21
N THR A 92 15.04 -17.44 0.63
CA THR A 92 14.26 -18.67 0.64
C THR A 92 12.94 -18.31 -0.03
N GLY A 93 12.66 -18.88 -1.20
CA GLY A 93 11.54 -18.54 -2.08
C GLY A 93 10.16 -18.89 -1.50
N GLY A 94 9.87 -18.47 -0.28
CA GLY A 94 8.59 -18.59 0.39
C GLY A 94 7.71 -17.36 0.19
N ALA A 95 6.46 -17.50 0.60
CA ALA A 95 5.41 -16.47 0.62
C ALA A 95 5.71 -15.26 1.54
N ASP A 96 6.91 -15.18 2.12
CA ASP A 96 7.31 -14.24 3.18
C ASP A 96 8.13 -13.04 2.68
N ASP A 97 8.22 -12.82 1.37
CA ASP A 97 8.95 -11.68 0.80
C ASP A 97 8.09 -10.40 0.92
N ALA A 98 8.16 -9.76 2.09
CA ALA A 98 7.38 -8.59 2.46
C ALA A 98 7.34 -7.53 1.35
N ASP A 99 6.13 -7.22 0.88
CA ASP A 99 5.92 -6.33 -0.26
C ASP A 99 5.03 -5.12 0.04
N PHE A 100 4.60 -4.97 1.29
CA PHE A 100 3.74 -3.88 1.74
C PHE A 100 4.15 -3.41 3.15
N TYR A 101 4.42 -2.12 3.28
CA TYR A 101 4.95 -1.49 4.50
C TYR A 101 4.02 -0.40 5.00
N ILE A 102 3.85 -0.29 6.33
CA ILE A 102 2.96 0.67 6.97
C ILE A 102 3.63 1.41 8.14
N ASN A 103 3.08 2.56 8.56
CA ASN A 103 3.59 3.41 9.66
C ASN A 103 2.80 3.35 10.97
N SER A 104 1.74 2.55 11.04
CA SER A 104 0.87 2.52 12.22
C SER A 104 0.36 1.12 12.52
N MET A 105 0.52 0.68 13.78
CA MET A 105 -0.08 -0.57 14.25
C MET A 105 -1.61 -0.54 14.20
N PHE A 106 -2.21 0.64 14.40
CA PHE A 106 -3.66 0.79 14.34
C PHE A 106 -4.21 0.35 12.99
N LEU A 107 -3.54 0.69 11.88
CA LEU A 107 -3.93 0.25 10.54
C LEU A 107 -3.94 -1.28 10.42
N SER A 108 -2.96 -1.96 11.03
CA SER A 108 -2.90 -3.43 11.06
C SER A 108 -4.08 -4.04 11.82
N GLN A 109 -4.39 -3.51 13.01
CA GLN A 109 -5.46 -4.01 13.86
C GLN A 109 -6.84 -3.88 13.20
N VAL A 110 -7.07 -2.80 12.45
CA VAL A 110 -8.38 -2.52 11.85
C VAL A 110 -8.56 -3.12 10.47
N ALA A 111 -7.47 -3.41 9.74
CA ALA A 111 -7.53 -4.04 8.43
C ALA A 111 -8.22 -5.40 8.48
N PHE A 112 -7.94 -6.20 9.50
CA PHE A 112 -8.54 -7.53 9.72
C PHE A 112 -10.08 -7.50 9.76
N ALA A 113 -10.68 -6.41 10.25
CA ALA A 113 -12.14 -6.30 10.33
C ALA A 113 -12.81 -6.27 8.94
N TYR A 114 -12.07 -5.92 7.89
CA TYR A 114 -12.58 -5.83 6.52
C TYR A 114 -12.44 -7.14 5.75
N ASP A 115 -11.59 -8.06 6.19
CA ASP A 115 -11.36 -9.35 5.53
C ASP A 115 -12.61 -10.26 5.59
N TYR A 116 -13.51 -10.00 6.53
CA TYR A 116 -14.72 -10.79 6.78
C TYR A 116 -16.01 -10.07 6.38
N LEU A 117 -15.92 -8.94 5.67
CA LEU A 117 -17.13 -8.23 5.26
C LEU A 117 -17.90 -9.03 4.19
N PRO A 118 -19.22 -9.24 4.37
CA PRO A 118 -20.02 -9.97 3.40
C PRO A 118 -20.21 -9.15 2.11
N GLN A 119 -20.39 -9.84 0.97
CA GLN A 119 -20.50 -9.21 -0.35
C GLN A 119 -21.59 -8.12 -0.43
N TRP A 120 -22.71 -8.29 0.29
CA TRP A 120 -23.78 -7.29 0.32
C TRP A 120 -23.31 -5.93 0.88
N ALA A 121 -22.32 -5.90 1.78
CA ALA A 121 -21.78 -4.66 2.34
C ALA A 121 -21.04 -3.81 1.27
N TYR A 122 -20.56 -4.46 0.21
CA TYR A 122 -19.95 -3.79 -0.95
C TYR A 122 -21.03 -3.18 -1.86
N ILE A 123 -22.18 -3.86 -2.00
CA ILE A 123 -23.29 -3.42 -2.86
C ILE A 123 -24.04 -2.25 -2.22
N THR A 124 -24.32 -2.33 -0.92
CA THR A 124 -25.07 -1.29 -0.18
C THR A 124 -24.24 -0.05 0.12
N GLY A 125 -22.93 -0.07 -0.14
CA GLY A 125 -22.01 1.04 0.19
C GLY A 125 -21.65 1.14 1.67
N LEU A 126 -22.09 0.18 2.51
CA LEU A 126 -21.76 0.14 3.93
C LEU A 126 -20.23 0.07 4.15
N ARG A 127 -19.51 -0.68 3.31
CA ARG A 127 -18.04 -0.72 3.31
C ARG A 127 -17.44 0.68 3.17
N ASP A 128 -17.92 1.48 2.22
CA ASP A 128 -17.33 2.81 1.97
C ASP A 128 -17.52 3.74 3.17
N ILE A 129 -18.70 3.68 3.80
CA ILE A 129 -19.01 4.46 5.00
C ILE A 129 -18.12 4.00 6.16
N SER A 130 -18.03 2.70 6.40
CA SER A 130 -17.21 2.17 7.51
C SER A 130 -15.73 2.45 7.29
N THR A 131 -15.22 2.29 6.06
CA THR A 131 -13.83 2.62 5.71
C THR A 131 -13.56 4.12 5.88
N PHE A 132 -14.50 4.99 5.53
CA PHE A 132 -14.36 6.43 5.75
C PHE A 132 -14.30 6.79 7.24
N LEU A 133 -15.20 6.22 8.05
CA LEU A 133 -15.17 6.40 9.50
C LEU A 133 -13.87 5.87 10.10
N MET A 134 -13.41 4.70 9.65
CA MET A 134 -12.15 4.11 10.09
C MET A 134 -10.95 4.97 9.71
N ALA A 135 -10.90 5.48 8.49
CA ALA A 135 -9.86 6.40 8.04
C ALA A 135 -9.85 7.69 8.89
N THR A 136 -11.02 8.19 9.27
CA THR A 136 -11.16 9.35 10.17
C THR A 136 -10.64 9.03 11.58
N CYS A 137 -10.99 7.88 12.14
CA CYS A 137 -10.45 7.43 13.43
C CYS A 137 -8.92 7.25 13.37
N MET A 138 -8.41 6.64 12.28
CA MET A 138 -6.98 6.44 12.08
C MET A 138 -6.21 7.75 12.04
N LEU A 139 -6.77 8.82 11.47
CA LEU A 139 -6.12 10.13 11.44
C LEU A 139 -5.72 10.60 12.85
N TRP A 140 -6.56 10.34 13.84
CA TRP A 140 -6.30 10.69 15.24
C TRP A 140 -5.45 9.63 15.95
N MET A 141 -5.75 8.36 15.72
CA MET A 141 -5.15 7.26 16.50
C MET A 141 -3.72 6.90 16.07
N GLN A 142 -3.36 7.11 14.80
CA GLN A 142 -2.08 6.65 14.27
C GLN A 142 -0.85 7.19 15.03
N ARG A 143 -0.96 8.37 15.65
CA ARG A 143 0.14 9.01 16.40
C ARG A 143 0.44 8.38 17.75
N PHE A 144 -0.51 7.65 18.33
CA PHE A 144 -0.32 7.00 19.62
C PHE A 144 0.39 5.64 19.47
N GLU A 145 0.30 5.04 18.29
CA GLU A 145 0.98 3.78 17.96
C GLU A 145 1.77 3.88 16.65
N PRO A 146 2.78 4.77 16.57
CA PRO A 146 3.63 4.87 15.40
C PRO A 146 4.57 3.67 15.35
N LYS A 147 4.51 2.90 14.26
CA LYS A 147 5.39 1.75 14.07
C LYS A 147 5.55 1.45 12.59
N SER A 148 6.80 1.41 12.13
CA SER A 148 7.11 0.90 10.80
C SER A 148 7.17 -0.63 10.84
N ILE A 149 6.28 -1.29 10.10
CA ILE A 149 6.28 -2.75 9.97
C ILE A 149 5.89 -3.16 8.54
N THR A 150 6.21 -4.40 8.22
CA THR A 150 5.61 -5.11 7.08
C THR A 150 4.21 -5.57 7.47
N HIS A 151 3.28 -5.58 6.52
CA HIS A 151 1.89 -5.96 6.77
C HIS A 151 1.25 -6.51 5.50
N PRO A 152 0.36 -7.52 5.55
CA PRO A 152 -0.42 -7.89 4.38
C PRO A 152 -1.29 -6.72 3.90
N SER A 153 -1.38 -6.50 2.59
CA SER A 153 -2.33 -5.52 2.05
C SER A 153 -3.74 -6.11 1.96
N SER A 154 -4.70 -5.38 1.39
CA SER A 154 -6.08 -5.86 1.31
C SER A 154 -6.22 -7.17 0.51
N PRO A 155 -7.18 -8.05 0.82
CA PRO A 155 -7.32 -9.35 0.14
C PRO A 155 -7.45 -9.25 -1.38
N GLU A 156 -8.12 -8.21 -1.88
CA GLU A 156 -8.33 -8.01 -3.32
C GLU A 156 -7.02 -7.80 -4.08
N SER A 157 -5.98 -7.32 -3.40
CA SER A 157 -4.67 -7.09 -3.99
C SER A 157 -3.86 -8.38 -4.25
N TYR A 158 -4.37 -9.54 -3.82
CA TYR A 158 -3.77 -10.86 -4.07
C TYR A 158 -4.44 -11.62 -5.22
N ASN A 159 -5.45 -11.03 -5.88
CA ASN A 159 -6.07 -11.62 -7.06
C ASN A 159 -5.09 -11.61 -8.25
N LEU A 160 -4.55 -12.78 -8.59
CA LEU A 160 -3.56 -12.95 -9.65
C LEU A 160 -4.12 -12.62 -11.03
N GLU A 161 -5.35 -13.04 -11.32
CA GLU A 161 -6.01 -12.80 -12.61
C GLU A 161 -6.14 -11.30 -12.88
N THR A 162 -6.67 -10.55 -11.92
CA THR A 162 -6.80 -9.09 -12.03
C THR A 162 -5.43 -8.40 -12.13
N ALA A 163 -4.44 -8.87 -11.35
CA ALA A 163 -3.09 -8.31 -11.38
C ALA A 163 -2.42 -8.50 -12.76
N ASP A 164 -2.53 -9.70 -13.32
CA ASP A 164 -1.94 -10.03 -14.61
C ASP A 164 -2.66 -9.34 -15.76
N ALA A 165 -4.01 -9.31 -15.75
CA ALA A 165 -4.79 -8.58 -16.75
C ALA A 165 -4.48 -7.07 -16.75
N LEU A 166 -4.34 -6.46 -15.57
CA LEU A 166 -3.95 -5.05 -15.45
C LEU A 166 -2.54 -4.79 -15.99
N TYR A 167 -1.60 -5.70 -15.74
CA TYR A 167 -0.23 -5.61 -16.25
C TYR A 167 -0.19 -5.74 -17.77
N ASP A 168 -0.91 -6.71 -18.34
CA ASP A 168 -0.92 -6.95 -19.78
C ASP A 168 -1.58 -5.76 -20.51
N TRP A 169 -2.66 -5.22 -19.94
CA TRP A 169 -3.29 -3.99 -20.43
C TRP A 169 -2.34 -2.78 -20.33
N SER A 170 -1.65 -2.59 -19.21
CA SER A 170 -0.75 -1.44 -19.04
C SER A 170 0.45 -1.52 -19.98
N LEU A 171 1.02 -2.71 -20.16
CA LEU A 171 2.09 -2.97 -21.12
C LEU A 171 1.64 -2.66 -22.55
N ALA A 172 0.49 -3.18 -22.97
CA ALA A 172 -0.07 -2.90 -24.29
C ALA A 172 -0.34 -1.40 -24.52
N ALA A 173 -0.79 -0.69 -23.49
CA ALA A 173 -1.07 0.75 -23.56
C ALA A 173 0.20 1.61 -23.72
N ILE A 174 1.32 1.21 -23.09
CA ILE A 174 2.59 1.96 -23.19
C ILE A 174 3.48 1.48 -24.33
N GLN A 175 3.25 0.29 -24.88
CA GLN A 175 4.08 -0.31 -25.93
C GLN A 175 4.39 0.61 -27.12
N PRO A 176 3.47 1.47 -27.60
CA PRO A 176 3.78 2.41 -28.69
C PRO A 176 4.79 3.50 -28.35
N PHE A 177 5.12 3.67 -27.06
CA PHE A 177 6.02 4.72 -26.55
C PHE A 177 7.36 4.17 -26.04
N LEU A 178 7.59 2.86 -26.13
CA LEU A 178 8.84 2.18 -25.77
C LEU A 178 9.67 1.90 -27.02
#